data_AF-A0A9D7PKG4-F1
#
_entry.id   AF-A0A9D7PKG4-F1
#
_cell.length_a   1.000
_cell.length_b   1.000
_cell.length_c   1.000
_cell.angle_alpha   90.00
_cell.angle_beta   90.00
_cell.angle_gamma   90.00
#
_symmetry.space_group_name_H-M   'P 1'
#
loop_
_entity.id
_entity.type
_entity.pdbx_description
1 polymer ?
#
loop_
_entity_poly.entity_id
_entity_poly.type
_entity_poly.pdbx_seq_one_letter_code
_entity_poly.pdbx_strand_id
1 'polypeptide(L)' 'MNKLTVLKIISFLLFAFGFLTLLLEILGLEFSFLNWLDRLPGVAPLLLKVSMLFGGILLAYIAFTDWQKQE' A
#
# COMPACT_ATOMS: atom_id res chain seq x y z
N MET A 1 -21.91 5.94 -3.33
CA MET A 1 -20.60 5.53 -3.86
C MET A 1 -20.60 4.02 -4.05
N ASN A 2 -20.25 3.52 -5.22
CA ASN A 2 -20.18 2.07 -5.47
C ASN A 2 -19.04 1.46 -4.65
N LYS A 3 -19.31 0.32 -3.98
CA LYS A 3 -18.33 -0.37 -3.11
C LYS A 3 -17.04 -0.73 -3.87
N LEU A 4 -17.16 -1.07 -5.15
CA LEU A 4 -16.04 -1.34 -6.06
C LEU A 4 -15.15 -0.11 -6.28
N THR A 5 -15.73 1.08 -6.42
CA THR A 5 -14.98 2.34 -6.59
C THR A 5 -14.18 2.65 -5.32
N VAL A 6 -14.79 2.46 -4.16
CA VAL A 6 -14.11 2.61 -2.86
C VAL A 6 -12.94 1.65 -2.75
N LEU A 7 -13.15 0.38 -3.10
CA LEU A 7 -12.09 -0.63 -3.06
C LEU A 7 -10.92 -0.24 -3.97
N LYS A 8 -11.18 0.15 -5.22
CA LYS A 8 -10.14 0.61 -6.16
C LYS A 8 -9.33 1.79 -5.61
N ILE A 9 -10.00 2.78 -5.02
CA ILE A 9 -9.35 3.95 -4.41
C ILE A 9 -8.47 3.52 -3.23
N ILE A 10 -8.98 2.65 -2.35
CA ILE A 10 -8.23 2.15 -1.19
C ILE A 10 -7.01 1.35 -1.65
N SER A 11 -7.16 0.44 -2.61
CA SER A 11 -6.05 -0.35 -3.17
C SER A 11 -4.95 0.57 -3.73
N PHE A 12 -5.35 1.60 -4.47
CA PHE A 12 -4.43 2.56 -5.05
C PHE A 12 -3.69 3.38 -3.98
N LEU A 13 -4.40 3.91 -2.99
CA LEU A 13 -3.79 4.65 -1.87
C LEU A 13 -2.82 3.77 -1.08
N LEU A 14 -3.22 2.54 -0.76
CA LEU A 14 -2.39 1.61 0.00
C LEU A 14 -1.10 1.26 -0.75
N PHE A 15 -1.21 0.99 -2.05
CA PHE A 15 -0.07 0.76 -2.92
C PHE A 15 0.82 2.01 -3.01
N ALA A 16 0.24 3.18 -3.26
CA ALA A 16 0.98 4.43 -3.40
C ALA A 16 1.76 4.78 -2.13
N PHE A 17 1.15 4.66 -0.94
CA PHE A 17 1.84 4.93 0.32
C PHE A 17 2.92 3.88 0.63
N GLY A 18 2.64 2.59 0.38
CA GLY A 18 3.63 1.53 0.56
C GLY A 18 4.85 1.71 -0.37
N PHE A 19 4.59 2.00 -1.64
CA PHE A 19 5.62 2.28 -2.64
C PHE A 19 6.43 3.52 -2.27
N LEU A 20 5.76 4.64 -1.97
CA LEU A 20 6.41 5.91 -1.66
C LEU A 20 7.29 5.79 -0.42
N THR A 21 6.81 5.10 0.62
CA THR A 21 7.60 4.88 1.85
C THR A 21 8.88 4.09 1.57
N LEU A 22 8.78 3.00 0.81
CA LEU A 22 9.96 2.21 0.42
C LEU A 22 10.93 3.02 -0.46
N LEU A 23 10.39 3.85 -1.35
CA LEU A 23 11.20 4.71 -2.23
C LEU A 23 11.97 5.76 -1.42
N LEU A 24 11.31 6.44 -0.48
CA LEU A 24 11.97 7.38 0.42
C LEU A 24 13.03 6.69 1.27
N GLU A 25 12.73 5.50 1.80
CA GLU A 25 13.67 4.74 2.62
C GLU A 25 14.93 4.35 1.83
N ILE A 26 14.80 3.99 0.56
CA ILE A 26 15.94 3.76 -0.35
C ILE A 26 16.78 5.04 -0.52
N LEU A 27 16.15 6.21 -0.51
CA LEU A 27 16.82 7.51 -0.56
C LEU A 27 17.38 7.96 0.81
N GLY A 28 17.20 7.16 1.87
CA GLY A 28 17.58 7.53 3.24
C GLY A 28 16.66 8.58 3.88
N LEU A 29 15.45 8.77 3.33
CA LEU A 29 14.44 9.68 3.84
C LEU A 29 13.35 8.89 4.59
N GLU A 30 12.81 9.50 5.63
CA GLU A 30 11.68 8.95 6.38
C GLU A 30 10.37 9.58 5.91
N PHE A 31 9.33 8.75 5.72
CA PHE A 31 8.01 9.25 5.39
C PHE A 31 7.31 9.74 6.67
N SER A 32 7.21 11.06 6.87
CA SER A 32 6.74 11.64 8.14
C SER A 32 5.37 11.13 8.61
N PHE A 33 4.47 10.78 7.69
CA PHE A 33 3.16 10.22 8.01
C PHE A 33 3.22 8.77 8.54
N LEU A 34 4.20 7.99 8.08
CA LEU A 34 4.43 6.59 8.47
C LEU A 34 5.60 6.43 9.45
N ASN A 35 6.15 7.53 9.99
CA ASN A 35 7.24 7.49 10.99
C ASN A 35 6.85 6.67 12.25
N TRP A 36 5.56 6.56 12.57
CA TRP A 36 5.11 5.68 13.65
C TRP A 36 5.44 4.20 13.41
N LEU A 37 5.52 3.77 12.14
CA LEU A 37 5.96 2.43 11.76
C LEU A 37 7.46 2.24 12.05
N ASP A 38 8.25 3.29 11.82
CA ASP A 38 9.71 3.30 12.03
C ASP A 38 10.10 3.27 13.51
N ARG A 39 9.16 3.58 14.40
CA ARG A 39 9.34 3.43 15.86
C ARG A 39 9.27 1.99 16.34
N LEU A 40 8.84 1.05 15.48
CA LEU A 40 8.81 -0.36 15.84
C LEU A 40 10.23 -0.95 15.85
N PRO A 41 10.58 -1.77 16.85
CA PRO A 41 11.92 -2.33 16.95
C PRO A 41 12.18 -3.40 15.88
N GLY A 42 13.42 -3.43 15.40
CA GLY A 42 13.93 -4.50 14.53
C GLY A 42 13.43 -4.40 13.08
N VAL A 43 13.13 -5.55 12.47
CA VAL A 43 12.74 -5.67 11.05
C VAL A 43 11.24 -5.48 10.81
N ALA A 44 10.47 -5.23 11.87
CA ALA A 44 9.01 -5.05 11.79
C ALA A 44 8.57 -3.86 10.90
N PRO A 45 9.23 -2.68 10.92
CA PRO A 45 8.86 -1.56 10.04
C PRO A 45 8.97 -1.96 8.56
N LEU A 46 10.09 -2.59 8.20
CA LEU A 46 10.34 -3.04 6.83
C LEU A 46 9.28 -4.04 6.37
N LEU A 47 8.98 -5.06 7.19
CA LEU A 47 7.97 -6.07 6.87
C LEU A 47 6.58 -5.46 6.67
N LEU A 48 6.20 -4.49 7.51
CA LEU A 48 4.92 -3.80 7.37
C LEU A 48 4.87 -2.96 6.09
N LYS A 49 5.91 -2.18 5.78
CA LYS A 49 5.99 -1.38 4.54
C LYS A 49 5.89 -2.27 3.30
N VAL A 50 6.61 -3.39 3.31
CA VAL A 50 6.57 -4.41 2.25
C VAL A 50 5.17 -5.03 2.16
N SER A 51 4.53 -5.35 3.28
CA SER A 51 3.15 -5.86 3.28
C SER A 51 2.13 -4.84 2.76
N MET A 52 2.34 -3.55 2.99
CA MET A 52 1.49 -2.48 2.43
C MET A 52 1.63 -2.40 0.92
N LEU A 53 2.86 -2.50 0.40
CA LEU A 53 3.12 -2.54 -1.03
C LEU A 53 2.41 -3.74 -1.69
N PHE A 54 2.71 -4.95 -1.21
CA PHE A 54 2.13 -6.18 -1.79
C PHE A 54 0.63 -6.28 -1.54
N GLY A 55 0.14 -5.86 -0.36
CA GLY A 55 -1.27 -5.80 -0.05
C GLY A 55 -2.04 -4.85 -0.97
N GLY A 56 -1.46 -3.67 -1.27
CA GLY A 56 -2.01 -2.74 -2.25
C GLY A 56 -2.11 -3.36 -3.65
N ILE A 57 -1.05 -4.06 -4.09
CA ILE A 57 -1.04 -4.76 -5.40
C ILE A 57 -2.09 -5.87 -5.44
N LEU A 58 -2.18 -6.71 -4.41
CA LEU A 58 -3.15 -7.81 -4.34
C LEU A 58 -4.59 -7.30 -4.36
N LEU A 59 -4.87 -6.25 -3.58
CA LEU A 59 -6.19 -5.62 -3.58
C LEU A 59 -6.51 -4.92 -4.91
N ALA A 60 -5.51 -4.33 -5.56
CA ALA A 60 -5.70 -3.77 -6.89
C ALA A 60 -6.02 -4.88 -7.89
N TYR A 61 -5.28 -5.98 -7.88
CA TYR A 61 -5.54 -7.13 -8.73
C TYR A 61 -6.98 -7.63 -8.58
N ILE A 62 -7.46 -7.86 -7.36
CA ILE A 62 -8.84 -8.29 -7.11
C ILE A 62 -9.83 -7.23 -7.61
N ALA A 63 -9.62 -5.95 -7.28
CA ALA A 63 -10.55 -4.88 -7.65
C ALA A 63 -10.64 -4.62 -9.17
N PHE A 64 -9.57 -4.90 -9.92
CA PHE A 64 -9.55 -4.80 -11.38
C PHE A 64 -10.01 -6.08 -12.08
N THR A 65 -9.72 -7.27 -11.54
CA THR A 65 -10.20 -8.54 -12.10
C THR A 65 -11.72 -8.68 -11.94
N ASP A 66 -12.29 -8.25 -10.81
CA ASP A 66 -13.74 -8.32 -10.58
C ASP A 66 -14.52 -7.37 -11.50
N TRP A 67 -13.88 -6.27 -11.94
CA TRP A 67 -14.43 -5.40 -12.98
C TRP A 67 -14.53 -6.10 -14.34
N GLN A 68 -13.51 -6.89 -14.71
CA GLN A 68 -13.50 -7.64 -15.98
C GLN A 68 -14.50 -8.79 -16.02
N LYS A 69 -15.00 -9.28 -14.88
CA LYS A 69 -16.01 -10.36 -14.83
C LYS A 69 -17.45 -9.88 -15.06
N GLN A 70 -17.69 -8.57 -15.10
CA GLN A 70 -19.04 -8.01 -15.31
C GLN A 70 -19.26 -7.46 -16.72
N GLU A 71 -18.32 -7.69 -17.64
CA GLU A 71 -18.47 -7.52 -19.09
C GLU A 71 -18.58 -8.88 -19.78
#